data_AF-A0A1R2C8G4-F1
#
_entry.id   AF-A0A1R2C8G4-F1
#
_cell.length_a   1.000
_cell.length_b   1.000
_cell.length_c   1.000
_cell.angle_alpha   90.00
_cell.angle_beta   90.00
_cell.angle_gamma   90.00
#
_symmetry.space_group_name_H-M   'P 1'
#
loop_
_entity.id
_entity.type
_entity.pdbx_description
1 polymer ?
#
loop_
_entity_poly.entity_id
_entity_poly.type
_entity_poly.pdbx_seq_one_letter_code
_entity_poly.pdbx_strand_id
1 'polypeptide(L)'
;MSKRRYGIQENNIATEFQDDCLLKKDHIKLFSSQLESAIEKKENNENIMQAVINIYIIHILFHIEFRTSLGLGFIYFAIIEGICLIGMFINLIKNIFQYKLEYINIRNTINALAILIGIGIFIIELIFPYTNTYLIFKLGSIYRFIPLLTFKNKYRIDKQKQRRFSVLPFRTNSERLINILRFLRTLDFISKDMTIDSQLEWAIRIICNQTLYNFEFISENKEQDELINWALSIRPSANHISQRISENSMIDLEGELPVEIKQSLKSVDKIGFNVFELKKASENNELTTICSYLLSKYDIFKAEGFNKDKFTSFIRIIQAGYYQNPYHNSTHAADVTQAYHVYIEDFNIKNIFNLTTFDIACCLISSSIHDFQHPGLNNSFLMNSSHDLAILYNDMSVLESHHVAASFAIIKDKNNNFLENLSSDVYRKYRSVIISIVLATDFAKHFKVISKLKLICKELDIEKNKEFMLKIFMHAADVSNSTRKWELYYNWAQLVLEEFFSQGDKEKALGIPISPLCDRSTVNFAKSQIGFIDLFIIPVFSILTEVCPRFNKALKNVQANRDKLNRMLEDEEDERKCVQDVLIVSKG
;
A
#
# COMPACT_ATOMS: atom_id res chain seq x y z
N MET A 1 -33.40 -1.70 103.59
CA MET A 1 -32.53 -0.76 104.32
C MET A 1 -31.78 0.10 103.30
N SER A 2 -31.79 1.44 103.47
CA SER A 2 -31.00 2.46 102.73
C SER A 2 -31.36 2.67 101.23
N LYS A 3 -31.64 3.86 100.67
CA LYS A 3 -31.69 5.26 101.12
C LYS A 3 -32.42 6.09 100.03
N ARG A 4 -33.34 6.97 100.49
CA ARG A 4 -33.77 8.30 99.97
C ARG A 4 -34.59 8.46 98.66
N ARG A 5 -35.73 9.15 98.84
CA ARG A 5 -36.68 9.75 97.88
C ARG A 5 -36.41 11.26 97.67
N TYR A 6 -37.08 11.79 96.63
CA TYR A 6 -37.44 13.18 96.27
C TYR A 6 -36.38 13.93 95.46
N GLY A 7 -36.66 14.62 94.35
CA GLY A 7 -37.87 15.12 93.67
C GLY A 7 -37.48 16.38 92.87
N ILE A 8 -38.40 17.02 92.10
CA ILE A 8 -38.33 18.34 91.37
C ILE A 8 -38.04 18.19 89.84
N GLN A 9 -38.73 18.82 88.86
CA GLN A 9 -39.88 19.75 88.75
C GLN A 9 -40.51 19.72 87.34
N GLU A 10 -41.72 20.26 87.24
CA GLU A 10 -42.65 20.39 86.10
C GLU A 10 -42.36 21.53 85.11
N ASN A 11 -42.77 21.29 83.86
CA ASN A 11 -43.48 22.11 82.87
C ASN A 11 -43.21 23.63 82.76
N ASN A 12 -42.85 24.07 81.54
CA ASN A 12 -43.72 24.93 80.71
C ASN A 12 -43.12 25.21 79.31
N ILE A 13 -44.03 25.48 78.37
CA ILE A 13 -43.93 26.30 77.13
C ILE A 13 -43.79 25.57 75.76
N ALA A 14 -44.93 25.60 75.05
CA ALA A 14 -45.16 25.82 73.61
C ALA A 14 -45.13 24.64 72.61
N THR A 15 -46.32 24.03 72.44
CA THR A 15 -47.03 23.94 71.15
C THR A 15 -47.27 25.35 70.58
N GLU A 16 -47.36 25.65 69.29
CA GLU A 16 -48.18 25.04 68.25
C GLU A 16 -47.88 25.84 66.97
N PHE A 17 -47.62 25.22 65.82
CA PHE A 17 -48.15 25.60 64.51
C PHE A 17 -47.58 24.69 63.40
N GLN A 18 -48.51 24.13 62.63
CA GLN A 18 -48.37 23.56 61.28
C GLN A 18 -47.86 22.12 61.13
N ASP A 19 -48.72 21.17 61.48
CA ASP A 19 -48.86 19.91 60.74
C ASP A 19 -49.85 20.10 59.59
N ASP A 20 -49.33 20.51 58.42
CA ASP A 20 -50.11 20.53 57.18
C ASP A 20 -49.19 20.14 56.00
N CYS A 21 -48.64 18.92 56.05
CA CYS A 21 -47.98 18.30 54.89
C CYS A 21 -47.90 16.77 54.95
N LEU A 22 -48.92 16.12 55.52
CA LEU A 22 -49.07 14.65 55.51
C LEU A 22 -49.34 14.06 54.10
N LEU A 23 -49.33 14.88 53.04
CA LEU A 23 -49.40 14.46 51.64
C LEU A 23 -48.04 14.50 50.90
N LYS A 24 -46.90 14.77 51.55
CA LYS A 24 -45.58 14.75 50.87
C LYS A 24 -44.73 13.53 51.16
N LYS A 25 -44.74 12.99 52.38
CA LYS A 25 -43.84 11.88 52.75
C LYS A 25 -44.20 10.56 52.05
N ASP A 26 -45.49 10.26 51.93
CA ASP A 26 -45.93 9.02 51.29
C ASP A 26 -45.83 9.10 49.76
N HIS A 27 -46.03 10.28 49.17
CA HIS A 27 -45.77 10.49 47.74
C HIS A 27 -44.28 10.45 47.40
N ILE A 28 -43.40 10.97 48.27
CA ILE A 28 -41.95 10.88 48.10
C ILE A 28 -41.48 9.44 48.32
N LYS A 29 -42.04 8.71 49.29
CA LYS A 29 -41.74 7.28 49.48
C LYS A 29 -42.26 6.44 48.33
N LEU A 30 -43.44 6.72 47.80
CA LEU A 30 -44.01 6.04 46.63
C LEU A 30 -43.19 6.33 45.37
N PHE A 31 -42.77 7.59 45.16
CA PHE A 31 -41.90 7.99 44.06
C PHE A 31 -40.50 7.37 44.21
N SER A 32 -39.93 7.35 45.41
CA SER A 32 -38.66 6.69 45.72
C SER A 32 -38.75 5.18 45.51
N SER A 33 -39.83 4.54 45.94
CA SER A 33 -40.12 3.11 45.75
C SER A 33 -40.34 2.76 44.28
N GLN A 34 -41.03 3.61 43.52
CA GLN A 34 -41.21 3.45 42.06
C GLN A 34 -39.91 3.68 41.31
N LEU A 35 -39.07 4.64 41.75
CA LEU A 35 -37.71 4.82 41.22
C LEU A 35 -36.83 3.61 41.55
N GLU A 36 -36.83 3.13 42.79
CA GLU A 36 -36.08 1.95 43.22
C GLU A 36 -36.52 0.70 42.45
N SER A 37 -37.83 0.49 42.27
CA SER A 37 -38.40 -0.58 41.45
C SER A 37 -38.02 -0.46 39.95
N ALA A 38 -38.00 0.75 39.40
CA ALA A 38 -37.55 1.02 38.04
C ALA A 38 -36.01 0.89 37.90
N ILE A 39 -35.26 1.09 38.98
CA ILE A 39 -33.80 0.94 39.06
C ILE A 39 -33.41 -0.54 39.20
N GLU A 40 -34.18 -1.34 39.94
CA GLU A 40 -33.90 -2.77 40.22
C GLU A 40 -34.08 -3.71 39.03
N LYS A 41 -34.78 -3.30 37.96
CA LYS A 41 -34.74 -4.03 36.68
C LYS A 41 -33.43 -3.74 35.93
N LYS A 42 -32.33 -4.27 36.49
CA LYS A 42 -30.95 -4.03 36.06
C LYS A 42 -30.68 -4.49 34.62
N GLU A 43 -31.23 -5.65 34.22
CA GLU A 43 -31.11 -6.17 32.85
C GLU A 43 -31.89 -5.34 31.81
N ASN A 44 -33.11 -4.89 32.12
CA ASN A 44 -33.89 -4.08 31.17
C ASN A 44 -33.26 -2.70 30.96
N ASN A 45 -32.71 -2.08 32.00
CA ASN A 45 -32.08 -0.77 31.88
C ASN A 45 -30.78 -0.82 31.07
N GLU A 46 -29.97 -1.87 31.21
CA GLU A 46 -28.76 -2.04 30.40
C GLU A 46 -29.09 -2.30 28.93
N ASN A 47 -30.10 -3.13 28.65
CA ASN A 47 -30.57 -3.40 27.28
C ASN A 47 -31.17 -2.14 26.62
N ILE A 48 -31.94 -1.34 27.36
CA ILE A 48 -32.49 -0.08 26.87
C ILE A 48 -31.36 0.92 26.60
N MET A 49 -30.38 1.05 27.49
CA MET A 49 -29.24 1.94 27.26
C MET A 49 -28.38 1.48 26.09
N GLN A 50 -28.24 0.17 25.90
CA GLN A 50 -27.55 -0.37 24.73
C GLN A 50 -28.29 -0.05 23.43
N ALA A 51 -29.63 -0.16 23.44
CA ALA A 51 -30.45 0.24 22.30
C ALA A 51 -30.32 1.74 22.01
N VAL A 52 -30.38 2.60 23.05
CA VAL A 52 -30.19 4.06 22.91
C VAL A 52 -28.82 4.39 22.33
N ILE A 53 -27.75 3.74 22.80
CA ILE A 53 -26.39 3.94 22.28
C ILE A 53 -26.29 3.47 20.83
N ASN A 54 -26.86 2.31 20.49
CA ASN A 54 -26.84 1.79 19.13
C ASN A 54 -27.61 2.70 18.16
N ILE A 55 -28.78 3.19 18.56
CA ILE A 55 -29.58 4.17 17.80
C ILE A 55 -28.76 5.45 17.63
N TYR A 56 -28.15 5.95 18.70
CA TYR A 56 -27.33 7.16 18.67
C TYR A 56 -26.10 7.04 17.74
N ILE A 57 -25.45 5.86 17.69
CA ILE A 57 -24.33 5.60 16.78
C ILE A 57 -24.78 5.65 15.32
N ILE A 58 -25.84 4.90 14.98
CA ILE A 58 -26.38 4.85 13.61
C ILE A 58 -26.81 6.25 13.19
N HIS A 59 -27.44 6.99 14.12
CA HIS A 59 -27.91 8.34 13.91
C HIS A 59 -26.77 9.34 13.64
N ILE A 60 -25.69 9.35 14.43
CA ILE A 60 -24.54 10.25 14.18
C ILE A 60 -23.93 9.98 12.81
N LEU A 61 -23.77 8.70 12.44
CA LEU A 61 -23.17 8.33 11.15
C LEU A 61 -24.04 8.80 9.99
N PHE A 62 -25.35 8.61 10.07
CA PHE A 62 -26.30 9.09 9.07
C PHE A 62 -26.34 10.62 9.00
N HIS A 63 -26.30 11.28 10.15
CA HIS A 63 -26.32 12.73 10.27
C HIS A 63 -25.08 13.39 9.66
N ILE A 64 -23.89 12.78 9.78
CA ILE A 64 -22.67 13.31 9.15
C ILE A 64 -22.73 13.18 7.63
N GLU A 65 -23.24 12.06 7.13
CA GLU A 65 -23.23 11.75 5.69
C GLU A 65 -24.28 12.58 4.92
N PHE A 66 -25.48 12.74 5.48
CA PHE A 66 -26.63 13.25 4.72
C PHE A 66 -27.06 14.68 5.08
N ARG A 67 -26.38 15.38 6.00
CA ARG A 67 -26.77 16.73 6.45
C ARG A 67 -26.91 17.75 5.31
N THR A 68 -25.97 17.75 4.35
CA THR A 68 -25.99 18.68 3.21
C THR A 68 -27.13 18.38 2.24
N SER A 69 -27.61 17.13 2.22
CA SER A 69 -28.65 16.66 1.29
C SER A 69 -30.06 16.89 1.82
N LEU A 70 -30.24 17.05 3.14
CA LEU A 70 -31.56 17.06 3.80
C LEU A 70 -32.13 18.46 4.12
N GLY A 71 -31.34 19.53 3.96
CA GLY A 71 -31.79 20.91 4.19
C GLY A 71 -32.48 21.12 5.55
N LEU A 72 -33.72 21.64 5.56
CA LEU A 72 -34.52 21.86 6.78
C LEU A 72 -35.00 20.58 7.46
N GLY A 73 -35.02 19.43 6.77
CA GLY A 73 -35.34 18.13 7.35
C GLY A 73 -34.39 17.69 8.47
N PHE A 74 -33.24 18.35 8.56
CA PHE A 74 -32.24 18.20 9.62
C PHE A 74 -32.79 18.41 11.04
N ILE A 75 -33.78 19.28 11.23
CA ILE A 75 -34.33 19.60 12.57
C ILE A 75 -34.92 18.35 13.24
N TYR A 76 -35.57 17.48 12.46
CA TYR A 76 -36.11 16.21 12.97
C TYR A 76 -35.01 15.26 13.44
N PHE A 77 -33.85 15.27 12.77
CA PHE A 77 -32.70 14.47 13.19
C PHE A 77 -32.04 15.04 14.45
N ALA A 78 -31.95 16.36 14.56
CA ALA A 78 -31.46 17.00 15.77
C ALA A 78 -32.32 16.62 16.99
N ILE A 79 -33.66 16.58 16.86
CA ILE A 79 -34.56 16.17 17.95
C ILE A 79 -34.27 14.75 18.45
N ILE A 80 -34.07 13.79 17.54
CA ILE A 80 -33.74 12.39 17.89
C ILE A 80 -32.38 12.32 18.61
N GLU A 81 -31.41 13.11 18.15
CA GLU A 81 -30.09 13.24 18.78
C GLU A 81 -30.22 13.76 20.22
N GLY A 82 -30.99 14.83 20.41
CA GLY A 82 -31.28 15.41 21.73
C GLY A 82 -31.92 14.40 22.68
N ILE A 83 -32.90 13.62 22.20
CA ILE A 83 -33.56 12.56 23.01
C ILE A 83 -32.53 11.53 23.50
N CYS A 84 -31.63 11.09 22.62
CA CYS A 84 -30.60 10.12 22.97
C CYS A 84 -29.59 10.68 23.97
N LEU A 85 -29.13 11.92 23.78
CA LEU A 85 -28.22 12.60 24.70
C LEU A 85 -28.84 12.82 26.08
N ILE A 86 -30.12 13.20 26.13
CA ILE A 86 -30.88 13.32 27.39
C ILE A 86 -31.01 11.96 28.07
N GLY A 87 -31.30 10.88 27.33
CA GLY A 87 -31.34 9.53 27.87
C GLY A 87 -30.00 9.10 28.48
N MET A 88 -28.89 9.39 27.79
CA MET A 88 -27.53 9.13 28.30
C MET A 88 -27.20 9.98 29.53
N PHE A 89 -27.66 11.24 29.58
CA PHE A 89 -27.48 12.13 30.71
C PHE A 89 -28.27 11.67 31.96
N ILE A 90 -29.52 11.23 31.78
CA ILE A 90 -30.33 10.67 32.86
C ILE A 90 -29.66 9.41 33.42
N ASN A 91 -29.14 8.53 32.55
CA ASN A 91 -28.41 7.34 32.99
C ASN A 91 -27.11 7.69 33.74
N LEU A 92 -26.40 8.74 33.31
CA LEU A 92 -25.24 9.25 34.04
C LEU A 92 -25.63 9.72 35.45
N ILE A 93 -26.68 10.54 35.58
CA ILE A 93 -27.18 11.02 36.88
C ILE A 93 -27.56 9.83 37.76
N LYS A 94 -28.32 8.87 37.23
CA LYS A 94 -28.72 7.65 37.95
C LYS A 94 -27.52 6.89 38.49
N ASN A 95 -26.48 6.73 37.67
CA ASN A 95 -25.24 6.07 38.11
C ASN A 95 -24.48 6.89 39.17
N ILE A 96 -24.44 8.22 39.07
CA ILE A 96 -23.82 9.07 40.12
C ILE A 96 -24.59 8.94 41.44
N PHE A 97 -25.93 8.90 41.40
CA PHE A 97 -26.74 8.70 42.61
C PHE A 97 -26.54 7.30 43.21
N GLN A 98 -26.47 6.27 42.38
CA GLN A 98 -26.34 4.88 42.82
C GLN A 98 -24.94 4.55 43.35
N TYR A 99 -23.89 5.05 42.71
CA TYR A 99 -22.49 4.71 42.99
C TYR A 99 -21.70 5.86 43.66
N LYS A 100 -22.34 7.01 43.90
CA LYS A 100 -21.80 8.17 44.65
C LYS A 100 -20.38 8.57 44.19
N LEU A 101 -19.48 8.86 45.13
CA LEU A 101 -18.11 9.34 44.87
C LEU A 101 -17.26 8.33 44.07
N GLU A 102 -17.56 7.04 44.12
CA GLU A 102 -16.82 6.01 43.37
C GLU A 102 -17.08 6.08 41.85
N TYR A 103 -18.20 6.70 41.44
CA TYR A 103 -18.48 6.90 40.02
C TYR A 103 -17.70 8.06 39.40
N ILE A 104 -17.21 8.98 40.23
CA ILE A 104 -16.53 10.20 39.80
C ILE A 104 -15.04 9.87 39.56
N ASN A 105 -14.77 9.33 38.38
CA ASN A 105 -13.42 9.17 37.86
C ASN A 105 -13.22 10.05 36.62
N ILE A 106 -11.96 10.34 36.28
CA ILE A 106 -11.62 11.25 35.18
C ILE A 106 -12.33 10.91 33.86
N ARG A 107 -12.53 9.61 33.59
CA ARG A 107 -13.20 9.12 32.37
C ARG A 107 -14.70 9.43 32.37
N ASN A 108 -15.38 9.15 33.46
CA ASN A 108 -16.81 9.40 33.61
C ASN A 108 -17.09 10.91 33.67
N THR A 109 -16.17 11.70 34.24
CA THR A 109 -16.23 13.17 34.23
C THR A 109 -16.05 13.73 32.81
N ILE A 110 -15.11 13.20 32.03
CA ILE A 110 -14.95 13.57 30.61
C ILE A 110 -16.20 13.21 29.81
N ASN A 111 -16.80 12.03 30.05
CA ASN A 111 -18.04 11.62 29.39
C ASN A 111 -19.22 12.54 29.75
N ALA A 112 -19.37 12.88 31.03
CA ALA A 112 -20.37 13.82 31.51
C ALA A 112 -20.24 15.19 30.84
N LEU A 113 -19.02 15.71 30.77
CA LEU A 113 -18.71 16.98 30.15
C LEU A 113 -18.99 16.95 28.63
N ALA A 114 -18.63 15.86 27.96
CA ALA A 114 -18.91 15.69 26.53
C ALA A 114 -20.41 15.63 26.21
N ILE A 115 -21.20 14.95 27.05
CA ILE A 115 -22.66 14.92 26.92
C ILE A 115 -23.25 16.33 27.11
N LEU A 116 -22.79 17.08 28.12
CA LEU A 116 -23.25 18.44 28.38
C LEU A 116 -22.88 19.42 27.24
N ILE A 117 -21.65 19.33 26.73
CA ILE A 117 -21.20 20.11 25.56
C ILE A 117 -22.02 19.73 24.33
N GLY A 118 -22.30 18.44 24.13
CA GLY A 118 -23.14 17.94 23.03
C GLY A 118 -24.56 18.51 23.09
N ILE A 119 -25.19 18.52 24.27
CA ILE A 119 -26.51 19.15 24.48
C ILE A 119 -26.46 20.66 24.20
N GLY A 120 -25.40 21.35 24.62
CA GLY A 120 -25.21 22.78 24.35
C GLY A 120 -25.10 23.09 22.86
N ILE A 121 -24.31 22.29 22.12
CA ILE A 121 -24.17 22.43 20.67
C ILE A 121 -25.52 22.15 19.97
N PHE A 122 -26.25 21.12 20.41
CA PHE A 122 -27.60 20.83 19.91
C PHE A 122 -28.57 22.01 20.09
N ILE A 123 -28.60 22.63 21.27
CA ILE A 123 -29.46 23.80 21.53
C ILE A 123 -29.10 24.97 20.61
N ILE A 124 -27.81 25.22 20.39
CA ILE A 124 -27.35 26.27 19.48
C ILE A 124 -27.77 25.96 18.03
N GLU A 125 -27.67 24.71 17.59
CA GLU A 125 -28.10 24.28 16.24
C GLU A 125 -29.62 24.41 16.05
N LEU A 126 -30.43 24.24 17.10
CA LEU A 126 -31.88 24.47 17.04
C LEU A 126 -32.28 25.94 17.01
N ILE A 127 -31.57 26.80 17.75
CA ILE A 127 -31.87 28.23 17.83
C ILE A 127 -31.44 28.95 16.55
N PHE A 128 -30.34 28.51 15.92
CA PHE A 128 -29.79 29.13 14.71
C PHE A 128 -29.65 28.11 13.54
N PRO A 129 -30.75 27.59 13.00
CA PRO A 129 -30.73 26.54 11.98
C PRO A 129 -30.12 26.99 10.64
N TYR A 130 -30.05 28.30 10.38
CA TYR A 130 -29.52 28.87 9.13
C TYR A 130 -28.07 29.38 9.25
N THR A 131 -27.46 29.38 10.45
CA THR A 131 -26.05 29.78 10.59
C THR A 131 -25.16 28.62 10.19
N ASN A 132 -24.70 28.64 8.94
CA ASN A 132 -23.77 27.67 8.38
C ASN A 132 -22.32 27.91 8.87
N THR A 133 -22.14 28.09 10.17
CA THR A 133 -20.80 28.22 10.76
C THR A 133 -20.15 26.84 10.82
N TYR A 134 -19.35 26.53 9.80
CA TYR A 134 -18.50 25.35 9.65
C TYR A 134 -17.78 24.91 10.94
N LEU A 135 -17.46 25.86 11.83
CA LEU A 135 -16.84 25.62 13.13
C LEU A 135 -17.75 24.89 14.13
N ILE A 136 -19.03 25.29 14.24
CA ILE A 136 -20.00 24.64 15.13
C ILE A 136 -20.23 23.19 14.69
N PHE A 137 -20.26 22.96 13.38
CA PHE A 137 -20.38 21.62 12.81
C PHE A 137 -19.16 20.73 13.12
N LYS A 138 -17.94 21.24 12.92
CA LYS A 138 -16.72 20.47 13.22
C LYS A 138 -16.62 20.12 14.70
N LEU A 139 -16.91 21.09 15.57
CA LEU A 139 -16.91 20.86 17.02
C LEU A 139 -18.00 19.86 17.40
N GLY A 140 -19.23 20.02 16.90
CA GLY A 140 -20.33 19.08 17.14
C GLY A 140 -19.97 17.66 16.72
N SER A 141 -19.43 17.48 15.51
CA SER A 141 -18.98 16.17 15.02
C SER A 141 -17.91 15.53 15.90
N ILE A 142 -16.98 16.30 16.47
CA ILE A 142 -15.94 15.76 17.37
C ILE A 142 -16.53 15.35 18.72
N TYR A 143 -17.32 16.22 19.36
CA TYR A 143 -17.87 15.96 20.68
C TYR A 143 -18.95 14.87 20.67
N ARG A 144 -19.63 14.64 19.54
CA ARG A 144 -20.60 13.54 19.33
C ARG A 144 -20.01 12.14 19.50
N PHE A 145 -18.73 11.94 19.20
CA PHE A 145 -18.07 10.63 19.30
C PHE A 145 -17.43 10.35 20.67
N ILE A 146 -17.17 11.37 21.49
CA ILE A 146 -16.49 11.20 22.79
C ILE A 146 -17.29 10.31 23.75
N PRO A 147 -18.63 10.45 23.87
CA PRO A 147 -19.42 9.56 24.72
C PRO A 147 -19.29 8.08 24.32
N LEU A 148 -19.23 7.79 23.02
CA LEU A 148 -19.15 6.42 22.48
C LEU A 148 -17.84 5.69 22.86
N LEU A 149 -16.74 6.42 23.00
CA LEU A 149 -15.43 5.85 23.34
C LEU A 149 -15.36 5.34 24.80
N THR A 150 -16.20 5.89 25.68
CA THR A 150 -16.15 5.56 27.11
C THR A 150 -17.07 4.40 27.50
N PHE A 151 -18.19 4.21 26.79
CA PHE A 151 -19.12 3.08 27.04
C PHE A 151 -18.53 1.71 26.64
N LYS A 152 -17.62 1.66 25.66
CA LYS A 152 -17.08 0.41 25.09
C LYS A 152 -16.21 -0.44 26.05
N ASN A 153 -15.75 0.12 27.17
CA ASN A 153 -14.79 -0.56 28.05
C ASN A 153 -15.36 -1.13 29.36
N LYS A 154 -16.66 -0.99 29.66
CA LYS A 154 -17.26 -1.57 30.89
C LYS A 154 -17.61 -3.06 30.75
N TYR A 155 -17.66 -3.58 29.51
CA TYR A 155 -18.00 -4.98 29.21
C TYR A 155 -16.79 -5.85 28.82
N ARG A 156 -15.59 -5.41 29.21
CA ARG A 156 -14.33 -6.10 28.90
C ARG A 156 -13.85 -6.96 30.06
N ILE A 157 -14.72 -7.81 30.60
CA ILE A 157 -14.34 -8.96 31.42
C ILE A 157 -15.20 -10.14 30.98
N ASP A 158 -14.96 -10.62 29.76
CA ASP A 158 -14.78 -12.06 29.57
C ASP A 158 -14.15 -12.36 28.21
N LYS A 159 -13.44 -13.48 28.14
CA LYS A 159 -12.67 -14.00 26.98
C LYS A 159 -11.31 -13.34 26.73
N GLN A 160 -10.36 -13.77 27.57
CA GLN A 160 -9.11 -14.34 27.05
C GLN A 160 -9.42 -15.34 25.92
N LYS A 161 -9.44 -14.86 24.67
CA LYS A 161 -9.18 -15.57 23.41
C LYS A 161 -9.66 -14.67 22.27
N GLN A 162 -8.83 -13.73 21.86
CA GLN A 162 -8.49 -13.47 20.45
C GLN A 162 -7.61 -12.23 20.33
N ARG A 163 -6.36 -12.51 19.96
CA ARG A 163 -5.45 -11.77 19.07
C ARG A 163 -5.57 -10.23 19.09
N ARG A 164 -4.49 -9.62 19.59
CA ARG A 164 -4.12 -8.22 19.39
C ARG A 164 -4.33 -7.83 17.92
N PHE A 165 -5.32 -6.99 17.65
CA PHE A 165 -5.35 -6.23 16.40
C PHE A 165 -4.35 -5.08 16.54
N SER A 166 -3.34 -5.12 15.67
CA SER A 166 -2.38 -4.05 15.47
C SER A 166 -3.12 -2.79 15.06
N VAL A 167 -2.84 -1.70 15.76
CA VAL A 167 -3.21 -0.35 15.37
C VAL A 167 -2.32 0.03 14.19
N LEU A 168 -2.84 -0.08 12.97
CA LEU A 168 -2.31 0.60 11.80
C LEU A 168 -3.33 1.68 11.38
N PRO A 169 -2.88 2.86 10.93
CA PRO A 169 -3.78 3.92 10.49
C PRO A 169 -4.52 3.48 9.21
N PHE A 170 -5.85 3.58 9.24
CA PHE A 170 -6.73 3.14 8.16
C PHE A 170 -6.43 3.85 6.84
N ARG A 171 -6.29 3.11 5.73
CA ARG A 171 -5.90 3.68 4.42
C ARG A 171 -7.08 4.05 3.52
N THR A 172 -8.26 3.43 3.65
CA THR A 172 -9.44 3.77 2.81
C THR A 172 -10.78 3.63 3.55
N ASN A 173 -11.85 4.26 3.04
CA ASN A 173 -13.21 4.15 3.60
C ASN A 173 -13.82 2.74 3.44
N SER A 174 -13.47 2.01 2.37
CA SER A 174 -13.96 0.65 2.12
C SER A 174 -13.44 -0.36 3.14
N GLU A 175 -12.18 -0.23 3.56
CA GLU A 175 -11.62 -1.06 4.65
C GLU A 175 -12.31 -0.82 6.00
N ARG A 176 -12.74 0.43 6.25
CA ARG A 176 -13.53 0.75 7.45
C ARG A 176 -14.90 0.08 7.41
N LEU A 177 -15.58 0.14 6.27
CA LEU A 177 -16.90 -0.47 6.07
C LEU A 177 -16.85 -1.99 6.17
N ILE A 178 -15.87 -2.65 5.56
CA ILE A 178 -15.67 -4.11 5.66
C ILE A 178 -15.48 -4.55 7.11
N ASN A 179 -14.69 -3.80 7.89
CA ASN A 179 -14.47 -4.12 9.29
C ASN A 179 -15.72 -3.92 10.15
N ILE A 180 -16.56 -2.94 9.83
CA ILE A 180 -17.86 -2.75 10.47
C ILE A 180 -18.79 -3.92 10.16
N LEU A 181 -18.90 -4.33 8.89
CA LEU A 181 -19.73 -5.47 8.49
C LEU A 181 -19.26 -6.78 9.13
N ARG A 182 -17.95 -7.02 9.19
CA ARG A 182 -17.37 -8.16 9.90
C ARG A 182 -17.67 -8.13 11.40
N PHE A 183 -17.62 -6.95 12.01
CA PHE A 183 -18.00 -6.78 13.41
C PHE A 183 -19.49 -7.06 13.64
N LEU A 184 -20.39 -6.61 12.75
CA LEU A 184 -21.82 -6.91 12.84
C LEU A 184 -22.08 -8.43 12.81
N ARG A 185 -21.37 -9.18 11.97
CA ARG A 185 -21.44 -10.65 11.96
C ARG A 185 -21.01 -11.32 13.27
N THR A 186 -20.19 -10.64 14.09
CA THR A 186 -19.78 -11.16 15.40
C THR A 186 -20.79 -10.91 16.53
N LEU A 187 -21.89 -10.22 16.25
CA LEU A 187 -22.95 -9.99 17.23
C LEU A 187 -23.85 -11.23 17.35
N ASP A 188 -24.09 -11.69 18.58
CA ASP A 188 -24.78 -12.96 18.89
C ASP A 188 -26.18 -13.11 18.28
N PHE A 189 -26.90 -12.02 18.02
CA PHE A 189 -28.23 -12.05 17.39
C PHE A 189 -28.15 -12.17 15.86
N ILE A 190 -27.05 -11.70 15.25
CA ILE A 190 -26.80 -11.79 13.80
C ILE A 190 -26.20 -13.15 13.47
N SER A 191 -25.25 -13.64 14.27
CA SER A 191 -24.63 -14.95 14.04
C SER A 191 -25.60 -16.12 14.18
N LYS A 192 -26.76 -15.91 14.82
CA LYS A 192 -27.84 -16.90 14.97
C LYS A 192 -28.88 -16.81 13.85
N ASP A 193 -28.97 -15.70 13.13
CA ASP A 193 -29.86 -15.53 11.98
C ASP A 193 -29.09 -15.80 10.68
N MET A 194 -29.25 -17.01 10.16
CA MET A 194 -28.54 -17.48 8.96
C MET A 194 -28.78 -16.60 7.73
N THR A 195 -29.94 -15.93 7.67
CA THR A 195 -30.34 -15.07 6.56
C THR A 195 -29.56 -13.76 6.60
N ILE A 196 -29.47 -13.13 7.76
CA ILE A 196 -28.76 -11.86 7.93
C ILE A 196 -27.24 -12.08 7.86
N ASP A 197 -26.74 -13.16 8.45
CA ASP A 197 -25.30 -13.49 8.38
C ASP A 197 -24.84 -13.73 6.94
N SER A 198 -25.63 -14.47 6.14
CA SER A 198 -25.32 -14.71 4.72
C SER A 198 -25.38 -13.45 3.87
N GLN A 199 -26.33 -12.54 4.12
CA GLN A 199 -26.42 -11.24 3.45
C GLN A 199 -25.24 -10.32 3.80
N LEU A 200 -24.82 -10.30 5.06
CA LEU A 200 -23.65 -9.54 5.49
C LEU A 200 -22.36 -10.11 4.90
N GLU A 201 -22.25 -11.44 4.81
CA GLU A 201 -21.09 -12.06 4.16
C GLU A 201 -21.05 -11.79 2.66
N TRP A 202 -22.21 -11.80 2.00
CA TRP A 202 -22.33 -11.38 0.61
C TRP A 202 -21.91 -9.92 0.44
N ALA A 203 -22.40 -8.99 1.28
CA ALA A 203 -22.01 -7.58 1.22
C ALA A 203 -20.50 -7.37 1.45
N ILE A 204 -19.90 -8.09 2.42
CA ILE A 204 -18.45 -8.09 2.65
C ILE A 204 -17.71 -8.58 1.41
N ARG A 205 -18.15 -9.67 0.78
CA ARG A 205 -17.55 -10.20 -0.45
C ARG A 205 -17.63 -9.19 -1.59
N ILE A 206 -18.78 -8.56 -1.80
CA ILE A 206 -18.98 -7.57 -2.87
C ILE A 206 -18.07 -6.35 -2.67
N ILE A 207 -17.97 -5.83 -1.45
CA ILE A 207 -17.16 -4.64 -1.15
C ILE A 207 -15.66 -4.99 -1.19
N CYS A 208 -15.25 -6.17 -0.69
CA CYS A 208 -13.87 -6.66 -0.79
C CYS A 208 -13.44 -6.85 -2.24
N ASN A 209 -14.34 -7.30 -3.11
CA ASN A 209 -14.05 -7.59 -4.51
C ASN A 209 -14.31 -6.39 -5.45
N GLN A 210 -14.74 -5.23 -4.91
CA GLN A 210 -15.16 -4.04 -5.68
C GLN A 210 -16.28 -4.30 -6.71
N THR A 211 -17.07 -5.35 -6.53
CA THR A 211 -18.09 -5.78 -7.52
C THR A 211 -19.42 -5.06 -7.39
N LEU A 212 -19.53 -4.01 -6.57
CA LEU A 212 -20.78 -3.23 -6.42
C LEU A 212 -21.18 -2.54 -7.75
N TYR A 213 -20.21 -2.35 -8.66
CA TYR A 213 -20.42 -1.90 -10.04
C TYR A 213 -20.39 -3.03 -11.08
N ASN A 214 -20.04 -4.26 -10.67
CA ASN A 214 -20.20 -5.45 -11.51
C ASN A 214 -21.55 -6.09 -11.19
N PHE A 215 -22.61 -5.43 -11.61
CA PHE A 215 -23.81 -6.17 -11.98
C PHE A 215 -23.38 -7.08 -13.14
N GLU A 216 -23.28 -8.39 -12.91
CA GLU A 216 -23.27 -9.39 -13.98
C GLU A 216 -24.62 -9.29 -14.70
N PHE A 217 -24.72 -8.33 -15.62
CA PHE A 217 -25.61 -8.48 -16.75
C PHE A 217 -25.08 -9.68 -17.53
N ILE A 218 -25.76 -10.81 -17.40
CA ILE A 218 -25.80 -11.80 -18.47
C ILE A 218 -26.58 -11.13 -19.61
N SER A 219 -25.92 -10.23 -20.34
CA SER A 219 -26.39 -9.71 -21.62
C SER A 219 -25.44 -10.24 -22.69
N GLU A 220 -26.03 -10.76 -23.76
CA GLU A 220 -25.36 -11.44 -24.86
C GLU A 220 -24.19 -10.61 -25.46
N ASN A 221 -22.95 -10.99 -25.10
CA ASN A 221 -21.72 -11.12 -25.90
C ASN A 221 -21.47 -10.22 -27.14
N LYS A 222 -21.78 -8.93 -27.14
CA LYS A 222 -21.20 -7.98 -28.12
C LYS A 222 -20.66 -6.69 -27.52
N GLU A 223 -21.42 -6.03 -26.64
CA GLU A 223 -21.00 -4.75 -26.07
C GLU A 223 -19.82 -4.86 -25.10
N GLN A 224 -19.71 -5.97 -24.34
CA GLN A 224 -18.53 -6.23 -23.51
C GLN A 224 -17.28 -6.50 -24.33
N ASP A 225 -17.39 -7.24 -25.44
CA ASP A 225 -16.26 -7.46 -26.34
C ASP A 225 -15.86 -6.15 -27.03
N GLU A 226 -16.81 -5.29 -27.38
CA GLU A 226 -16.53 -3.94 -27.90
C GLU A 226 -15.87 -3.03 -26.87
N LEU A 227 -16.31 -3.04 -25.61
CA LEU A 227 -15.68 -2.29 -24.51
C LEU A 227 -14.30 -2.83 -24.15
N ILE A 228 -14.13 -4.15 -24.14
CA ILE A 228 -12.84 -4.82 -23.94
C ILE A 228 -11.92 -4.49 -25.12
N ASN A 229 -12.41 -4.58 -26.36
CA ASN A 229 -11.65 -4.25 -27.56
C ASN A 229 -11.31 -2.76 -27.61
N TRP A 230 -12.20 -1.87 -27.16
CA TRP A 230 -11.94 -0.44 -27.01
C TRP A 230 -10.86 -0.20 -25.94
N ALA A 231 -10.98 -0.79 -24.76
CA ALA A 231 -9.98 -0.69 -23.69
C ALA A 231 -8.63 -1.32 -24.09
N LEU A 232 -8.63 -2.35 -24.93
CA LEU A 232 -7.43 -2.95 -25.53
C LEU A 232 -6.87 -2.10 -26.68
N SER A 233 -7.71 -1.38 -27.43
CA SER A 233 -7.31 -0.47 -28.51
C SER A 233 -6.62 0.79 -28.03
N ILE A 234 -6.87 1.20 -26.78
CA ILE A 234 -6.18 2.30 -26.10
C ILE A 234 -4.77 1.89 -25.67
N ARG A 235 -4.46 0.58 -25.62
CA ARG A 235 -3.08 0.14 -25.36
C ARG A 235 -2.23 0.46 -26.59
N PRO A 236 -0.95 0.86 -26.43
CA PRO A 236 -0.06 1.11 -27.56
C PRO A 236 -0.15 -0.04 -28.56
N SER A 237 -0.57 0.26 -29.79
CA SER A 237 -0.83 -0.78 -30.78
C SER A 237 0.45 -1.59 -31.03
N ALA A 238 0.31 -2.92 -31.08
CA ALA A 238 1.39 -3.85 -31.39
C ALA A 238 1.90 -3.74 -32.84
N ASN A 239 1.52 -2.72 -33.62
CA ASN A 239 1.93 -2.56 -35.02
C ASN A 239 3.46 -2.51 -35.17
N HIS A 240 4.18 -1.86 -34.25
CA HIS A 240 5.64 -1.86 -34.23
C HIS A 240 6.25 -3.22 -33.86
N ILE A 241 5.53 -4.03 -33.08
CA ILE A 241 5.96 -5.36 -32.65
C ILE A 241 5.89 -6.32 -33.84
N SER A 242 4.81 -6.29 -34.61
CA SER A 242 4.63 -7.13 -35.80
C SER A 242 5.71 -6.89 -36.87
N GLN A 243 6.09 -5.62 -37.11
CA GLN A 243 7.21 -5.29 -38.03
C GLN A 243 8.55 -5.83 -37.53
N ARG A 244 8.89 -5.63 -36.25
CA ARG A 244 10.18 -6.11 -35.71
C ARG A 244 10.28 -7.63 -35.63
N ILE A 245 9.17 -8.33 -35.38
CA ILE A 245 9.16 -9.80 -35.42
C ILE A 245 9.51 -10.32 -36.82
N SER A 246 9.14 -9.59 -37.89
CA SER A 246 9.50 -9.95 -39.26
C SER A 246 10.95 -9.61 -39.64
N GLU A 247 11.57 -8.63 -38.96
CA GLU A 247 12.95 -8.18 -39.22
C GLU A 247 13.99 -8.98 -38.41
N ASN A 248 13.65 -9.49 -37.23
CA ASN A 248 14.55 -10.29 -36.42
C ASN A 248 14.67 -11.72 -37.00
N SER A 249 15.90 -12.12 -37.35
CA SER A 249 16.23 -13.49 -37.75
C SER A 249 15.77 -14.48 -36.67
N MET A 250 15.07 -15.54 -37.08
CA MET A 250 14.69 -16.61 -36.14
C MET A 250 15.94 -17.35 -35.70
N ILE A 251 16.52 -16.96 -34.56
CA ILE A 251 17.48 -17.82 -33.86
C ILE A 251 16.68 -18.99 -33.31
N ASP A 252 16.84 -20.14 -33.94
CA ASP A 252 16.29 -21.39 -33.44
C ASP A 252 17.02 -21.79 -32.16
N LEU A 253 16.32 -21.69 -31.03
CA LEU A 253 16.83 -22.08 -29.71
C LEU A 253 16.64 -23.59 -29.45
N GLU A 254 16.05 -24.34 -30.39
CA GLU A 254 15.94 -25.80 -30.31
C GLU A 254 17.20 -26.51 -30.84
N GLY A 255 17.97 -25.86 -31.70
CA GLY A 255 19.26 -26.33 -32.19
C GLY A 255 20.43 -26.11 -31.24
N GLU A 256 21.62 -26.60 -31.62
CA GLU A 256 22.84 -26.20 -30.94
C GLU A 256 23.03 -24.68 -31.04
N LEU A 257 23.08 -24.00 -29.88
CA LEU A 257 23.37 -22.57 -29.84
C LEU A 257 24.65 -22.24 -30.64
N PRO A 258 24.67 -21.15 -31.42
CA PRO A 258 25.86 -20.65 -32.09
C PRO A 258 27.06 -20.56 -31.14
N VAL A 259 28.26 -20.80 -31.66
CA VAL A 259 29.49 -20.88 -30.85
C VAL A 259 29.73 -19.57 -30.09
N GLU A 260 29.45 -18.45 -30.72
CA GLU A 260 29.56 -17.10 -30.18
C GLU A 260 28.63 -16.93 -28.97
N ILE A 261 27.36 -17.35 -29.10
CA ILE A 261 26.39 -17.32 -27.99
C ILE A 261 26.84 -18.26 -26.86
N LYS A 262 27.25 -19.49 -27.19
CA LYS A 262 27.79 -20.45 -26.20
C LYS A 262 28.97 -19.84 -25.44
N GLN A 263 29.86 -19.14 -26.14
CA GLN A 263 31.03 -18.50 -25.54
C GLN A 263 30.64 -17.34 -24.62
N SER A 264 29.73 -16.46 -25.03
CA SER A 264 29.21 -15.38 -24.19
C SER A 264 28.53 -15.92 -22.93
N LEU A 265 27.75 -17.01 -23.05
CA LEU A 265 27.03 -17.61 -21.92
C LEU A 265 27.93 -18.34 -20.91
N LYS A 266 29.20 -18.62 -21.21
CA LYS A 266 30.12 -19.27 -20.25
C LYS A 266 30.26 -18.50 -18.94
N SER A 267 30.16 -17.17 -18.98
CA SER A 267 30.29 -16.31 -17.81
C SER A 267 28.95 -15.90 -17.19
N VAL A 268 27.82 -16.47 -17.65
CA VAL A 268 26.46 -16.09 -17.20
C VAL A 268 26.23 -16.23 -15.69
N ASP A 269 26.99 -17.10 -15.01
CA ASP A 269 26.93 -17.30 -13.56
C ASP A 269 27.75 -16.27 -12.76
N LYS A 270 28.44 -15.35 -13.44
CA LYS A 270 29.37 -14.42 -12.82
C LYS A 270 28.85 -12.99 -12.92
N ILE A 271 29.11 -12.19 -11.88
CA ILE A 271 28.79 -10.76 -11.86
C ILE A 271 29.44 -9.96 -13.00
N GLY A 272 30.56 -10.48 -13.52
CA GLY A 272 31.31 -9.88 -14.64
C GLY A 272 30.81 -10.30 -16.04
N PHE A 273 29.65 -10.95 -16.14
CA PHE A 273 29.00 -11.20 -17.43
C PHE A 273 28.79 -9.89 -18.19
N ASN A 274 29.09 -9.90 -19.49
CA ASN A 274 28.92 -8.74 -20.36
C ASN A 274 27.70 -8.94 -21.26
N VAL A 275 26.58 -8.33 -20.89
CA VAL A 275 25.33 -8.41 -21.66
C VAL A 275 25.44 -7.78 -23.05
N PHE A 276 26.32 -6.79 -23.26
CA PHE A 276 26.55 -6.19 -24.57
C PHE A 276 27.26 -7.15 -25.54
N GLU A 277 28.11 -8.04 -25.02
CA GLU A 277 28.69 -9.12 -25.83
C GLU A 277 27.61 -10.13 -26.24
N LEU A 278 26.68 -10.46 -25.33
CA LEU A 278 25.55 -11.32 -25.68
C LEU A 278 24.64 -10.66 -26.72
N LYS A 279 24.34 -9.37 -26.59
CA LYS A 279 23.59 -8.59 -27.59
C LYS A 279 24.21 -8.72 -28.98
N LYS A 280 25.53 -8.56 -29.06
CA LYS A 280 26.26 -8.70 -30.33
C LYS A 280 26.21 -10.14 -30.85
N ALA A 281 26.45 -11.13 -29.99
CA ALA A 281 26.48 -12.54 -30.37
C ALA A 281 25.11 -13.09 -30.78
N SER A 282 24.03 -12.52 -30.24
CA SER A 282 22.64 -12.92 -30.52
C SER A 282 21.93 -12.00 -31.52
N GLU A 283 22.65 -11.11 -32.20
CA GLU A 283 22.07 -10.19 -33.20
C GLU A 283 20.87 -9.39 -32.66
N ASN A 284 21.01 -8.81 -31.45
CA ASN A 284 19.96 -8.10 -30.70
C ASN A 284 18.83 -9.01 -30.16
N ASN A 285 19.13 -10.29 -29.92
CA ASN A 285 18.24 -11.24 -29.26
C ASN A 285 18.62 -11.62 -27.82
N GLU A 286 19.34 -10.75 -27.12
CA GLU A 286 19.95 -11.04 -25.82
C GLU A 286 18.93 -11.44 -24.74
N LEU A 287 17.75 -10.81 -24.72
CA LEU A 287 16.72 -11.07 -23.71
C LEU A 287 16.08 -12.45 -23.93
N THR A 288 15.72 -12.75 -25.18
CA THR A 288 15.17 -14.03 -25.60
C THR A 288 16.16 -15.15 -25.33
N THR A 289 17.43 -14.96 -25.72
CA THR A 289 18.50 -15.94 -25.52
C THR A 289 18.74 -16.20 -24.04
N ILE A 290 18.94 -15.16 -23.22
CA ILE A 290 19.29 -15.36 -21.81
C ILE A 290 18.13 -15.93 -21.01
N CYS A 291 16.91 -15.46 -21.24
CA CYS A 291 15.74 -15.92 -20.49
C CYS A 291 15.47 -17.40 -20.79
N SER A 292 15.42 -17.78 -22.08
CA SER A 292 15.23 -19.18 -22.48
C SER A 292 16.37 -20.10 -22.00
N TYR A 293 17.62 -19.63 -22.06
CA TYR A 293 18.77 -20.37 -21.53
C TYR A 293 18.63 -20.63 -20.02
N LEU A 294 18.30 -19.59 -19.24
CA LEU A 294 18.16 -19.69 -17.79
C LEU A 294 16.97 -20.57 -17.38
N LEU A 295 15.80 -20.42 -18.01
CA LEU A 295 14.65 -21.30 -17.73
C LEU A 295 14.98 -22.77 -18.02
N SER A 296 15.75 -23.04 -19.08
CA SER A 296 16.22 -24.39 -19.38
C SER A 296 17.25 -24.88 -18.35
N LYS A 297 18.20 -24.02 -17.94
CA LYS A 297 19.22 -24.34 -16.94
C LYS A 297 18.63 -24.75 -15.59
N TYR A 298 17.52 -24.14 -15.20
CA TYR A 298 16.80 -24.47 -13.97
C TYR A 298 15.75 -25.58 -14.12
N ASP A 299 15.64 -26.20 -15.30
CA ASP A 299 14.63 -27.21 -15.64
C ASP A 299 13.19 -26.72 -15.40
N ILE A 300 12.94 -25.41 -15.52
CA ILE A 300 11.64 -24.78 -15.20
C ILE A 300 10.54 -25.29 -16.15
N PHE A 301 10.84 -25.45 -17.43
CA PHE A 301 9.87 -25.92 -18.42
C PHE A 301 9.25 -27.25 -18.01
N LYS A 302 10.08 -28.19 -17.57
CA LYS A 302 9.65 -29.51 -17.13
C LYS A 302 9.03 -29.47 -15.73
N ALA A 303 9.67 -28.81 -14.77
CA ALA A 303 9.25 -28.80 -13.38
C ALA A 303 7.90 -28.09 -13.17
N GLU A 304 7.65 -27.00 -13.89
CA GLU A 304 6.45 -26.18 -13.76
C GLU A 304 5.42 -26.45 -14.87
N GLY A 305 5.72 -27.33 -15.83
CA GLY A 305 4.82 -27.68 -16.93
C GLY A 305 4.60 -26.56 -17.95
N PHE A 306 5.58 -25.67 -18.12
CA PHE A 306 5.50 -24.57 -19.09
C PHE A 306 5.74 -25.10 -20.50
N ASN A 307 4.93 -24.64 -21.46
CA ASN A 307 5.14 -24.94 -22.87
C ASN A 307 6.32 -24.09 -23.40
N LYS A 308 7.43 -24.76 -23.76
CA LYS A 308 8.67 -24.10 -24.21
C LYS A 308 8.49 -23.28 -25.49
N ASP A 309 7.73 -23.79 -26.45
CA ASP A 309 7.55 -23.15 -27.76
C ASP A 309 6.70 -21.88 -27.62
N LYS A 310 5.64 -21.97 -26.82
CA LYS A 310 4.79 -20.83 -26.49
C LYS A 310 5.53 -19.79 -25.67
N PHE A 311 6.42 -20.21 -24.76
CA PHE A 311 7.28 -19.30 -24.02
C PHE A 311 8.26 -18.60 -24.94
N THR A 312 8.84 -19.33 -25.90
CA THR A 312 9.74 -18.77 -26.91
C THR A 312 9.02 -17.73 -27.77
N SER A 313 7.78 -17.99 -28.18
CA SER A 313 6.93 -17.01 -28.87
C SER A 313 6.67 -15.78 -27.98
N PHE A 314 6.27 -16.00 -26.73
CA PHE A 314 6.02 -14.94 -25.75
C PHE A 314 7.25 -14.03 -25.56
N ILE A 315 8.42 -14.59 -25.27
CA ILE A 315 9.62 -13.80 -24.95
C ILE A 315 10.16 -13.06 -26.17
N ARG A 316 9.99 -13.59 -27.39
CA ARG A 316 10.31 -12.89 -28.64
C ARG A 316 9.45 -11.63 -28.81
N ILE A 317 8.16 -11.72 -28.52
CA ILE A 317 7.23 -10.57 -28.54
C ILE A 317 7.66 -9.54 -27.47
N ILE A 318 7.99 -10.00 -26.27
CA ILE A 318 8.49 -9.13 -25.19
C ILE A 318 9.74 -8.38 -25.64
N GLN A 319 10.74 -9.08 -26.19
CA GLN A 319 11.96 -8.44 -26.66
C GLN A 319 11.70 -7.43 -27.79
N ALA A 320 10.87 -7.79 -28.77
CA ALA A 320 10.53 -6.90 -29.88
C ALA A 320 9.79 -5.63 -29.41
N GLY A 321 8.99 -5.74 -28.33
CA GLY A 321 8.25 -4.62 -27.76
C GLY A 321 9.04 -3.74 -26.79
N TYR A 322 10.29 -4.08 -26.43
CA TYR A 322 11.18 -3.10 -25.82
C TYR A 322 11.58 -2.03 -26.86
N TYR A 323 11.40 -0.77 -26.50
CA TYR A 323 11.80 0.33 -27.36
C TYR A 323 13.33 0.47 -27.40
N GLN A 324 13.83 1.14 -28.44
CA GLN A 324 15.26 1.39 -28.63
C GLN A 324 15.67 2.64 -27.85
N ASN A 325 15.36 2.66 -26.56
CA ASN A 325 15.83 3.70 -25.65
C ASN A 325 17.32 3.48 -25.36
N PRO A 326 18.08 4.53 -24.98
CA PRO A 326 19.48 4.37 -24.60
C PRO A 326 19.68 3.36 -23.46
N TYR A 327 18.85 3.41 -22.41
CA TYR A 327 18.99 2.60 -21.21
C TYR A 327 17.84 1.58 -21.06
N HIS A 328 16.58 2.02 -20.93
CA HIS A 328 15.44 1.13 -20.67
C HIS A 328 15.01 0.38 -21.95
N ASN A 329 15.81 -0.60 -22.36
CA ASN A 329 15.65 -1.43 -23.56
C ASN A 329 15.79 -2.94 -23.23
N SER A 330 15.72 -3.80 -24.24
CA SER A 330 15.83 -5.26 -24.06
C SER A 330 17.16 -5.69 -23.42
N THR A 331 18.22 -4.94 -23.65
CA THR A 331 19.56 -5.22 -23.13
C THR A 331 19.61 -4.96 -21.62
N HIS A 332 18.95 -3.90 -21.12
CA HIS A 332 18.80 -3.66 -19.68
C HIS A 332 18.00 -4.79 -19.02
N ALA A 333 16.85 -5.15 -19.58
CA ALA A 333 16.05 -6.27 -19.08
C ALA A 333 16.84 -7.60 -19.04
N ALA A 334 17.69 -7.85 -20.04
CA ALA A 334 18.59 -9.00 -20.05
C ALA A 334 19.66 -8.92 -18.94
N ASP A 335 20.25 -7.73 -18.70
CA ASP A 335 21.22 -7.52 -17.61
C ASP A 335 20.60 -7.76 -16.24
N VAL A 336 19.37 -7.26 -16.02
CA VAL A 336 18.61 -7.44 -14.78
C VAL A 336 18.25 -8.91 -14.55
N THR A 337 17.79 -9.60 -15.61
CA THR A 337 17.51 -11.05 -15.56
C THR A 337 18.76 -11.83 -15.17
N GLN A 338 19.91 -11.46 -15.74
CA GLN A 338 21.21 -12.07 -15.42
C GLN A 338 21.69 -11.74 -14.01
N ALA A 339 21.54 -10.49 -13.54
CA ALA A 339 21.90 -10.09 -12.19
C ALA A 339 21.11 -10.89 -11.16
N TYR A 340 19.80 -11.06 -11.39
CA TYR A 340 18.96 -11.82 -10.50
C TYR A 340 19.37 -13.30 -10.46
N HIS A 341 19.71 -13.89 -11.61
CA HIS A 341 20.30 -15.23 -11.69
C HIS A 341 21.61 -15.36 -10.88
N VAL A 342 22.53 -14.39 -11.00
CA VAL A 342 23.77 -14.35 -10.20
C VAL A 342 23.45 -14.31 -8.71
N TYR A 343 22.41 -13.58 -8.30
CA TYR A 343 21.98 -13.57 -6.90
C TYR A 343 21.53 -14.97 -6.46
N ILE A 344 20.69 -15.62 -7.26
CA ILE A 344 20.13 -16.96 -7.02
C ILE A 344 21.25 -18.00 -6.83
N GLU A 345 22.19 -18.09 -7.78
CA GLU A 345 23.24 -19.13 -7.79
C GLU A 345 24.54 -18.68 -7.10
N ASP A 346 25.24 -17.67 -7.62
CA ASP A 346 26.55 -17.28 -7.08
C ASP A 346 26.44 -16.64 -5.69
N PHE A 347 25.40 -15.84 -5.42
CA PHE A 347 25.19 -15.26 -4.08
C PHE A 347 24.35 -16.18 -3.18
N ASN A 348 23.98 -17.37 -3.68
CA ASN A 348 23.42 -18.45 -2.88
C ASN A 348 22.06 -18.12 -2.21
N ILE A 349 21.30 -17.13 -2.73
CA ILE A 349 19.98 -16.83 -2.13
C ILE A 349 19.01 -18.00 -2.31
N LYS A 350 19.23 -18.86 -3.32
CA LYS A 350 18.46 -20.11 -3.51
C LYS A 350 18.43 -20.97 -2.26
N ASN A 351 19.60 -21.22 -1.67
CA ASN A 351 19.73 -22.06 -0.48
C ASN A 351 19.38 -21.30 0.81
N ILE A 352 19.68 -19.99 0.88
CA ILE A 352 19.36 -19.18 2.06
C ILE A 352 17.84 -19.04 2.23
N PHE A 353 17.11 -18.87 1.13
CA PHE A 353 15.66 -18.64 1.14
C PHE A 353 14.83 -19.85 0.73
N ASN A 354 15.44 -21.04 0.60
CA ASN A 354 14.78 -22.26 0.14
C ASN A 354 13.92 -22.02 -1.12
N LEU A 355 14.51 -21.39 -2.13
CA LEU A 355 13.79 -21.02 -3.36
C LEU A 355 13.39 -22.27 -4.12
N THR A 356 12.10 -22.37 -4.42
CA THR A 356 11.52 -23.42 -5.26
C THR A 356 11.68 -23.08 -6.75
N THR A 357 11.45 -24.05 -7.63
CA THR A 357 11.38 -23.82 -9.09
C THR A 357 10.35 -22.74 -9.44
N PHE A 358 9.21 -22.72 -8.73
CA PHE A 358 8.20 -21.66 -8.80
C PHE A 358 8.77 -20.27 -8.47
N ASP A 359 9.54 -20.15 -7.38
CA ASP A 359 10.11 -18.87 -6.95
C ASP A 359 11.11 -18.36 -7.99
N ILE A 360 11.99 -19.24 -8.47
CA ILE A 360 13.00 -18.91 -9.50
C ILE A 360 12.32 -18.52 -10.83
N ALA A 361 11.29 -19.25 -11.25
CA ALA A 361 10.51 -18.91 -12.45
C ALA A 361 9.88 -17.52 -12.33
N CYS A 362 9.29 -17.18 -11.17
CA CYS A 362 8.75 -15.85 -10.92
C CYS A 362 9.84 -14.77 -11.03
N CYS A 363 11.03 -14.99 -10.45
CA CYS A 363 12.16 -14.05 -10.53
C CYS A 363 12.63 -13.79 -11.97
N LEU A 364 12.83 -14.85 -12.76
CA LEU A 364 13.33 -14.74 -14.13
C LEU A 364 12.28 -14.13 -15.07
N ILE A 365 11.01 -14.51 -14.94
CA ILE A 365 9.93 -13.95 -15.76
C ILE A 365 9.72 -12.47 -15.40
N SER A 366 9.60 -12.13 -14.12
CA SER A 366 9.40 -10.74 -13.69
C SER A 366 10.53 -9.81 -14.13
N SER A 367 11.79 -10.23 -13.97
CA SER A 367 12.94 -9.44 -14.44
C SER A 367 12.96 -9.26 -15.96
N SER A 368 12.54 -10.25 -16.74
CA SER A 368 12.50 -10.11 -18.20
C SER A 368 11.45 -9.11 -18.70
N ILE A 369 10.40 -8.86 -17.93
CA ILE A 369 9.26 -8.01 -18.33
C ILE A 369 9.18 -6.68 -17.58
N HIS A 370 10.05 -6.44 -16.61
CA HIS A 370 9.83 -5.38 -15.62
C HIS A 370 9.75 -3.97 -16.20
N ASP A 371 10.39 -3.72 -17.36
CA ASP A 371 10.40 -2.44 -18.10
C ASP A 371 9.77 -2.56 -19.50
N PHE A 372 8.93 -3.57 -19.72
CA PHE A 372 8.36 -3.85 -21.03
C PHE A 372 7.54 -2.66 -21.58
N GLN A 373 7.85 -2.18 -22.79
CA GLN A 373 7.27 -0.96 -23.40
C GLN A 373 7.59 0.36 -22.68
N HIS A 374 8.70 0.44 -21.95
CA HIS A 374 9.15 1.70 -21.33
C HIS A 374 9.35 2.82 -22.38
N PRO A 375 8.72 4.01 -22.25
CA PRO A 375 8.76 5.08 -23.25
C PRO A 375 10.02 5.96 -23.22
N GLY A 376 10.97 5.63 -22.34
CA GLY A 376 12.15 6.47 -22.08
C GLY A 376 11.82 7.76 -21.33
N LEU A 377 10.79 7.71 -20.49
CA LEU A 377 10.26 8.81 -19.68
C LEU A 377 9.90 8.28 -18.31
N ASN A 378 10.07 9.07 -17.26
CA ASN A 378 9.71 8.66 -15.90
C ASN A 378 8.22 8.90 -15.57
N ASN A 379 7.73 8.29 -14.48
CA ASN A 379 6.34 8.46 -14.02
C ASN A 379 5.96 9.93 -13.79
N SER A 380 6.87 10.78 -13.29
CA SER A 380 6.61 12.21 -13.06
C SER A 380 6.30 12.96 -14.36
N PHE A 381 7.05 12.68 -15.43
CA PHE A 381 6.79 13.25 -16.75
C PHE A 381 5.40 12.84 -17.26
N LEU A 382 5.05 11.56 -17.14
CA LEU A 382 3.76 11.05 -17.62
C LEU A 382 2.58 11.71 -16.90
N MET A 383 2.67 11.88 -15.58
CA MET A 383 1.65 12.57 -14.78
C MET A 383 1.54 14.05 -15.16
N ASN A 384 2.68 14.76 -15.25
CA ASN A 384 2.69 16.19 -15.55
C ASN A 384 2.23 16.52 -16.97
N SER A 385 2.41 15.60 -17.91
CA SER A 385 1.97 15.74 -19.30
C SER A 385 0.54 15.23 -19.55
N SER A 386 -0.16 14.73 -18.51
CA SER A 386 -1.48 14.07 -18.64
C SER A 386 -1.48 12.95 -19.68
N HIS A 387 -0.39 12.17 -19.71
CA HIS A 387 -0.21 11.09 -20.66
C HIS A 387 -1.28 10.00 -20.48
N ASP A 388 -1.69 9.33 -21.55
CA ASP A 388 -2.76 8.31 -21.52
C ASP A 388 -2.52 7.21 -20.48
N LEU A 389 -1.27 6.76 -20.34
CA LEU A 389 -0.87 5.80 -19.31
C LEU A 389 -1.11 6.34 -17.89
N ALA A 390 -0.81 7.61 -17.62
CA ALA A 390 -1.01 8.20 -16.30
C ALA A 390 -2.49 8.26 -15.94
N ILE A 391 -3.35 8.63 -16.91
CA ILE A 391 -4.80 8.61 -16.78
C ILE A 391 -5.30 7.17 -16.54
N LEU A 392 -4.85 6.21 -17.36
CA LEU A 392 -5.25 4.80 -17.28
C LEU A 392 -4.94 4.16 -15.92
N TYR A 393 -3.77 4.48 -15.35
CA TYR A 393 -3.31 3.94 -14.08
C TYR A 393 -3.54 4.87 -12.89
N ASN A 394 -4.27 5.97 -13.08
CA ASN A 394 -4.64 6.94 -12.05
C ASN A 394 -3.42 7.42 -11.25
N ASP A 395 -2.31 7.73 -11.94
CA ASP A 395 -1.06 8.21 -11.33
C ASP A 395 -0.39 7.24 -10.33
N MET A 396 -0.84 5.97 -10.28
CA MET A 396 -0.35 4.97 -9.32
C MET A 396 0.59 3.98 -9.99
N SER A 397 1.91 4.13 -9.76
CA SER A 397 2.94 3.24 -10.33
C SER A 397 2.69 2.99 -11.81
N VAL A 398 2.60 4.08 -12.57
CA VAL A 398 2.02 4.12 -13.92
C VAL A 398 2.74 3.15 -14.85
N LEU A 399 4.06 3.26 -14.93
CA LEU A 399 4.90 2.43 -15.78
C LEU A 399 4.94 0.99 -15.30
N GLU A 400 5.15 0.74 -14.01
CA GLU A 400 5.25 -0.62 -13.47
C GLU A 400 3.94 -1.39 -13.64
N SER A 401 2.80 -0.70 -13.51
CA SER A 401 1.47 -1.26 -13.81
C SER A 401 1.31 -1.56 -15.30
N HIS A 402 1.82 -0.68 -16.16
CA HIS A 402 1.80 -0.87 -17.62
C HIS A 402 2.62 -2.09 -18.05
N HIS A 403 3.88 -2.19 -17.61
CA HIS A 403 4.80 -3.27 -17.97
C HIS A 403 4.18 -4.65 -17.74
N VAL A 404 3.57 -4.84 -16.57
CA VAL A 404 2.92 -6.10 -16.21
C VAL A 404 1.60 -6.30 -16.97
N ALA A 405 0.78 -5.27 -17.07
CA ALA A 405 -0.51 -5.37 -17.76
C ALA A 405 -0.36 -5.67 -19.26
N ALA A 406 0.64 -5.09 -19.91
CA ALA A 406 0.99 -5.33 -21.30
C ALA A 406 1.56 -6.73 -21.49
N SER A 407 2.48 -7.17 -20.63
CA SER A 407 3.07 -8.52 -20.70
C SER A 407 2.03 -9.62 -20.57
N PHE A 408 1.13 -9.54 -19.58
CA PHE A 408 0.05 -10.52 -19.44
C PHE A 408 -1.03 -10.41 -20.52
N ALA A 409 -1.09 -9.30 -21.28
CA ALA A 409 -1.97 -9.21 -22.43
C ALA A 409 -1.52 -10.17 -23.54
N ILE A 410 -0.21 -10.30 -23.75
CA ILE A 410 0.38 -11.20 -24.75
C ILE A 410 0.00 -12.65 -24.47
N ILE A 411 -0.03 -13.04 -23.19
CA ILE A 411 -0.41 -14.39 -22.74
C ILE A 411 -1.88 -14.72 -23.06
N LYS A 412 -2.74 -13.73 -23.34
CA LYS A 412 -4.13 -14.00 -23.75
C LYS A 412 -4.23 -14.69 -25.12
N ASP A 413 -3.23 -14.50 -25.98
CA ASP A 413 -3.13 -15.25 -27.23
C ASP A 413 -2.70 -16.70 -26.93
N LYS A 414 -3.47 -17.66 -27.46
CA LYS A 414 -3.22 -19.11 -27.29
C LYS A 414 -1.84 -19.54 -27.76
N ASN A 415 -1.24 -18.84 -28.74
CA ASN A 415 0.09 -19.14 -29.25
C ASN A 415 1.22 -18.68 -28.31
N ASN A 416 0.92 -17.75 -27.40
CA ASN A 416 1.89 -17.21 -26.44
C ASN A 416 1.62 -17.66 -25.00
N ASN A 417 0.51 -18.36 -24.76
CA ASN A 417 0.11 -18.80 -23.43
C ASN A 417 0.92 -20.02 -22.95
N PHE A 418 2.15 -19.79 -22.52
CA PHE A 418 3.00 -20.84 -21.96
C PHE A 418 2.54 -21.37 -20.59
N LEU A 419 1.56 -20.70 -19.97
CA LEU A 419 0.96 -21.04 -18.66
C LEU A 419 -0.33 -21.86 -18.80
N GLU A 420 -0.73 -22.25 -20.02
CA GLU A 420 -2.03 -22.88 -20.30
C GLU A 420 -2.29 -24.20 -19.57
N ASN A 421 -1.23 -24.95 -19.23
CA ASN A 421 -1.33 -26.24 -18.55
C ASN A 421 -1.45 -26.11 -17.02
N LEU A 422 -1.35 -24.90 -16.49
CA LEU A 422 -1.45 -24.66 -15.05
C LEU A 422 -2.91 -24.68 -14.60
N SER A 423 -3.14 -25.17 -13.38
CA SER A 423 -4.44 -24.99 -12.73
C SER A 423 -4.71 -23.50 -12.44
N SER A 424 -5.98 -23.13 -12.38
CA SER A 424 -6.40 -21.74 -12.12
C SER A 424 -5.80 -21.17 -10.83
N ASP A 425 -5.63 -21.99 -9.79
CA ASP A 425 -4.99 -21.57 -8.52
C ASP A 425 -3.51 -21.27 -8.69
N VAL A 426 -2.79 -22.14 -9.41
CA VAL A 426 -1.35 -22.00 -9.65
C VAL A 426 -1.08 -20.80 -10.56
N TYR A 427 -1.88 -20.63 -11.63
CA TYR A 427 -1.82 -19.44 -12.48
C TYR A 427 -2.05 -18.14 -11.69
N ARG A 428 -3.09 -18.10 -10.84
CA ARG A 428 -3.35 -16.93 -9.99
C ARG A 428 -2.17 -16.62 -9.07
N LYS A 429 -1.53 -17.65 -8.52
CA LYS A 429 -0.34 -17.49 -7.67
C LYS A 429 0.84 -16.92 -8.44
N TYR A 430 1.16 -17.48 -9.61
CA TYR A 430 2.19 -16.94 -10.52
C TYR A 430 1.94 -15.48 -10.85
N ARG A 431 0.73 -15.18 -11.32
CA ARG A 431 0.32 -13.82 -11.67
C ARG A 431 0.47 -12.86 -10.49
N SER A 432 0.02 -13.25 -9.30
CA SER A 432 0.12 -12.43 -8.10
C SER A 432 1.56 -12.13 -7.71
N VAL A 433 2.45 -13.12 -7.75
CA VAL A 433 3.86 -12.96 -7.36
C VAL A 433 4.62 -12.14 -8.40
N ILE A 434 4.43 -12.41 -9.70
CA ILE A 434 5.07 -11.63 -10.78
C ILE A 434 4.62 -10.17 -10.72
N ILE A 435 3.32 -9.89 -10.55
CA ILE A 435 2.81 -8.52 -10.36
C ILE A 435 3.50 -7.87 -9.16
N SER A 436 3.59 -8.57 -8.03
CA SER A 436 4.16 -7.97 -6.81
C SER A 436 5.65 -7.69 -6.92
N ILE A 437 6.41 -8.51 -7.67
CA ILE A 437 7.82 -8.30 -7.94
C ILE A 437 8.05 -7.09 -8.85
N VAL A 438 7.33 -6.98 -9.97
CA VAL A 438 7.52 -5.84 -10.89
C VAL A 438 7.04 -4.54 -10.25
N LEU A 439 5.90 -4.50 -9.56
CA LEU A 439 5.45 -3.27 -8.88
C LEU A 439 6.39 -2.77 -7.76
N ALA A 440 7.37 -3.59 -7.36
CA ALA A 440 8.38 -3.23 -6.38
C ALA A 440 9.61 -2.54 -6.99
N THR A 441 9.76 -2.49 -8.33
CA THR A 441 10.82 -1.72 -9.00
C THR A 441 10.55 -0.22 -8.98
N ASP A 442 9.31 0.19 -8.69
CA ASP A 442 8.92 1.59 -8.56
C ASP A 442 9.78 2.33 -7.54
N PHE A 443 10.64 3.20 -8.08
CA PHE A 443 11.63 3.93 -7.31
C PHE A 443 11.03 4.95 -6.35
N ALA A 444 9.78 5.41 -6.57
CA ALA A 444 9.09 6.28 -5.61
C ALA A 444 8.88 5.58 -4.25
N LYS A 445 8.88 4.24 -4.22
CA LYS A 445 8.76 3.44 -3.00
C LYS A 445 10.11 3.13 -2.35
N HIS A 446 11.24 3.47 -2.97
CA HIS A 446 12.59 3.06 -2.56
C HIS A 446 12.86 3.27 -1.06
N PHE A 447 12.78 4.51 -0.56
CA PHE A 447 13.11 4.81 0.83
C PHE A 447 12.22 4.06 1.83
N LYS A 448 10.93 3.92 1.52
CA LYS A 448 9.99 3.15 2.34
C LYS A 448 10.36 1.67 2.37
N VAL A 449 10.75 1.11 1.22
CA VAL A 449 11.20 -0.27 1.08
C VAL A 449 12.49 -0.50 1.87
N ILE A 450 13.47 0.41 1.79
CA ILE A 450 14.73 0.33 2.54
C ILE A 450 14.50 0.46 4.06
N SER A 451 13.65 1.37 4.52
CA SER A 451 13.30 1.45 5.95
C SER A 451 12.68 0.15 6.45
N LYS A 452 11.80 -0.48 5.65
CA LYS A 452 11.21 -1.77 5.98
C LYS A 452 12.24 -2.90 5.97
N LEU A 453 13.15 -2.90 4.99
CA LEU A 453 14.25 -3.88 4.91
C LEU A 453 15.15 -3.80 6.16
N LYS A 454 15.59 -2.59 6.56
CA LYS A 454 16.38 -2.38 7.79
C LYS A 454 15.69 -2.93 9.05
N LEU A 455 14.36 -2.84 9.12
CA LEU A 455 13.60 -3.38 10.24
C LEU A 455 13.55 -4.90 10.20
N ILE A 456 13.27 -5.49 9.04
CA ILE A 456 13.17 -6.94 8.86
C ILE A 456 14.52 -7.63 9.05
N CYS A 457 15.62 -7.04 8.58
CA CYS A 457 16.95 -7.64 8.69
C CYS A 457 17.41 -7.88 10.13
N LYS A 458 16.89 -7.12 11.11
CA LYS A 458 17.22 -7.33 12.53
C LYS A 458 16.71 -8.66 13.08
N GLU A 459 15.56 -9.12 12.57
CA GLU A 459 14.89 -10.35 13.00
C GLU A 459 14.31 -11.06 11.75
N LEU A 460 15.20 -11.42 10.81
CA LEU A 460 14.79 -12.00 9.54
C LEU A 460 14.19 -13.40 9.74
N ASP A 461 12.89 -13.52 9.47
CA ASP A 461 12.20 -14.81 9.38
C ASP A 461 12.10 -15.20 7.90
N ILE A 462 12.96 -16.12 7.47
CA ILE A 462 13.13 -16.51 6.07
C ILE A 462 11.78 -16.91 5.44
N GLU A 463 10.98 -17.73 6.12
CA GLU A 463 9.70 -18.22 5.58
C GLU A 463 8.67 -17.09 5.46
N LYS A 464 8.54 -16.25 6.49
CA LYS A 464 7.58 -15.12 6.46
C LYS A 464 8.01 -13.98 5.55
N ASN A 465 9.32 -13.83 5.32
CA ASN A 465 9.87 -12.69 4.59
C ASN A 465 10.32 -13.05 3.17
N LYS A 466 10.27 -14.32 2.75
CA LYS A 466 10.72 -14.77 1.42
C LYS A 466 10.20 -13.91 0.28
N GLU A 467 8.88 -13.73 0.16
CA GLU A 467 8.29 -12.94 -0.93
C GLU A 467 8.73 -11.46 -0.88
N PHE A 468 8.87 -10.90 0.32
CA PHE A 468 9.41 -9.54 0.46
C PHE A 468 10.87 -9.47 0.00
N MET A 469 11.68 -10.47 0.34
CA MET A 469 13.07 -10.51 -0.09
C MET A 469 13.22 -10.70 -1.59
N LEU A 470 12.34 -11.46 -2.25
CA LEU A 470 12.31 -11.52 -3.72
C LEU A 470 12.15 -10.12 -4.33
N LYS A 471 11.21 -9.31 -3.82
CA LYS A 471 11.04 -7.91 -4.24
C LYS A 471 12.32 -7.07 -4.04
N ILE A 472 13.02 -7.27 -2.93
CA ILE A 472 14.29 -6.56 -2.66
C ILE A 472 15.39 -7.00 -3.63
N PHE A 473 15.50 -8.30 -3.92
CA PHE A 473 16.48 -8.81 -4.86
C PHE A 473 16.21 -8.34 -6.28
N MET A 474 14.95 -8.23 -6.69
CA MET A 474 14.57 -7.58 -7.95
C MET A 474 14.99 -6.11 -7.96
N HIS A 475 14.62 -5.35 -6.92
CA HIS A 475 15.02 -3.93 -6.79
C HIS A 475 16.54 -3.74 -6.88
N ALA A 476 17.32 -4.63 -6.25
CA ALA A 476 18.77 -4.62 -6.31
C ALA A 476 19.33 -5.11 -7.65
N ALA A 477 18.62 -5.96 -8.39
CA ALA A 477 19.02 -6.42 -9.71
C ALA A 477 18.81 -5.32 -10.75
N ASP A 478 17.70 -4.58 -10.64
CA ASP A 478 17.34 -3.46 -11.50
C ASP A 478 18.41 -2.35 -11.46
N VAL A 479 18.89 -1.99 -10.26
CA VAL A 479 19.98 -1.00 -10.10
C VAL A 479 21.38 -1.60 -10.06
N SER A 480 21.56 -2.83 -10.57
CA SER A 480 22.82 -3.58 -10.41
C SER A 480 23.98 -3.04 -11.24
N ASN A 481 23.77 -2.14 -12.21
CA ASN A 481 24.86 -1.66 -13.07
C ASN A 481 26.00 -1.03 -12.25
N SER A 482 25.69 -0.34 -11.15
CA SER A 482 26.67 0.25 -10.23
C SER A 482 27.58 -0.78 -9.55
N THR A 483 27.17 -2.05 -9.54
CA THR A 483 27.91 -3.18 -8.97
C THR A 483 28.77 -3.93 -9.99
N ARG A 484 28.72 -3.53 -11.26
CA ARG A 484 29.55 -4.12 -12.31
C ARG A 484 30.97 -3.57 -12.24
N LYS A 485 31.88 -4.20 -12.98
CA LYS A 485 33.22 -3.62 -13.18
C LYS A 485 33.12 -2.30 -13.93
N TRP A 486 34.13 -1.45 -13.75
CA TRP A 486 34.16 -0.09 -14.26
C TRP A 486 33.74 0.06 -15.71
N GLU A 487 34.23 -0.78 -16.61
CA GLU A 487 33.98 -0.65 -18.04
C GLU A 487 32.49 -0.82 -18.37
N LEU A 488 31.85 -1.80 -17.74
CA LEU A 488 30.42 -2.08 -17.92
C LEU A 488 29.57 -1.04 -17.18
N TYR A 489 29.97 -0.68 -15.96
CA TYR A 489 29.30 0.34 -15.16
C TYR A 489 29.30 1.70 -15.87
N TYR A 490 30.47 2.15 -16.34
CA TYR A 490 30.65 3.44 -16.99
C TYR A 490 29.78 3.55 -18.25
N ASN A 491 29.73 2.50 -19.07
CA ASN A 491 28.85 2.46 -20.24
C ASN A 491 27.37 2.60 -19.84
N TRP A 492 26.89 1.82 -18.86
CA TRP A 492 25.51 1.93 -18.37
C TRP A 492 25.20 3.31 -17.78
N ALA A 493 26.14 3.90 -17.03
CA ALA A 493 25.99 5.24 -16.45
C ALA A 493 25.89 6.34 -17.53
N GLN A 494 26.58 6.17 -18.66
CA GLN A 494 26.43 7.08 -19.81
C GLN A 494 25.07 6.90 -20.49
N LEU A 495 24.63 5.66 -20.71
CA LEU A 495 23.35 5.36 -21.36
C LEU A 495 22.15 5.89 -20.55
N VAL A 496 22.16 5.73 -19.22
CA VAL A 496 21.05 6.24 -18.38
C VAL A 496 20.98 7.76 -18.39
N LEU A 497 22.14 8.44 -18.38
CA LEU A 497 22.17 9.89 -18.47
C LEU A 497 21.72 10.41 -19.84
N GLU A 498 22.09 9.75 -20.94
CA GLU A 498 21.59 10.14 -22.26
C GLU A 498 20.07 10.00 -22.36
N GLU A 499 19.49 9.00 -21.70
CA GLU A 499 18.03 8.87 -21.63
C GLU A 499 17.39 9.97 -20.78
N PHE A 500 17.98 10.33 -19.64
CA PHE A 500 17.52 11.47 -18.83
C PHE A 500 17.63 12.79 -19.61
N PHE A 501 18.71 12.99 -20.36
CA PHE A 501 18.88 14.17 -21.19
C PHE A 501 17.86 14.22 -22.33
N SER A 502 17.56 13.07 -22.94
CA SER A 502 16.48 12.95 -23.93
C SER A 502 15.12 13.31 -23.35
N GLN A 503 14.84 12.96 -22.08
CA GLN A 503 13.65 13.43 -21.38
C GLN A 503 13.69 14.95 -21.17
N GLY A 504 14.80 15.50 -20.68
CA GLY A 504 14.93 16.94 -20.43
C GLY A 504 14.76 17.80 -21.69
N ASP A 505 15.23 17.32 -22.83
CA ASP A 505 15.01 17.97 -24.12
C ASP A 505 13.52 18.00 -24.51
N LYS A 506 12.78 16.92 -24.21
CA LYS A 506 11.32 16.88 -24.40
C LYS A 506 10.59 17.82 -23.44
N GLU A 507 11.00 17.86 -22.16
CA GLU A 507 10.44 18.79 -21.17
C GLU A 507 10.63 20.25 -21.60
N LYS A 508 11.85 20.58 -22.06
CA LYS A 508 12.18 21.90 -22.62
C LYS A 508 11.33 22.24 -23.85
N ALA A 509 11.14 21.28 -24.77
CA ALA A 509 10.32 21.47 -25.97
C ALA A 509 8.84 21.69 -25.64
N LEU A 510 8.33 21.07 -24.57
CA LEU A 510 6.96 21.25 -24.08
C LEU A 510 6.78 22.54 -23.24
N GLY A 511 7.86 23.27 -22.96
CA GLY A 511 7.80 24.46 -22.12
C GLY A 511 7.50 24.17 -20.64
N ILE A 512 7.76 22.94 -20.17
CA ILE A 512 7.59 22.55 -18.77
C ILE A 512 8.96 22.56 -18.04
N PRO A 513 8.98 22.66 -16.69
CA PRO A 513 10.23 22.61 -15.94
C PRO A 513 11.01 21.31 -16.20
N ILE A 514 12.30 21.45 -16.50
CA ILE A 514 13.19 20.29 -16.69
C ILE A 514 13.37 19.57 -15.36
N SER A 515 13.18 18.26 -15.37
CA SER A 515 13.34 17.40 -14.21
C SER A 515 14.79 17.44 -13.69
N PRO A 516 15.00 17.25 -12.37
CA PRO A 516 16.34 17.11 -11.82
C PRO A 516 17.15 16.05 -12.57
N LEU A 517 18.44 16.32 -12.80
CA LEU A 517 19.37 15.45 -13.55
C LEU A 517 19.07 15.27 -15.04
N CYS A 518 18.05 15.91 -15.60
CA CYS A 518 17.67 15.77 -17.01
C CYS A 518 18.25 16.90 -17.91
N ASP A 519 18.93 17.89 -17.35
CA ASP A 519 19.54 18.97 -18.13
C ASP A 519 21.01 18.70 -18.44
N ARG A 520 21.30 18.33 -19.70
CA ARG A 520 22.66 18.06 -20.19
C ARG A 520 23.63 19.24 -20.08
N SER A 521 23.13 20.46 -19.89
CA SER A 521 23.98 21.66 -19.74
C SER A 521 24.45 21.91 -18.30
N THR A 522 23.80 21.30 -17.31
CA THR A 522 24.08 21.56 -15.89
C THR A 522 24.57 20.33 -15.12
N VAL A 523 24.29 19.13 -15.63
CA VAL A 523 24.64 17.87 -14.96
C VAL A 523 26.13 17.56 -15.12
N ASN A 524 26.81 17.44 -14.00
CA ASN A 524 28.15 16.85 -13.95
C ASN A 524 28.04 15.32 -13.81
N PHE A 525 28.67 14.59 -14.74
CA PHE A 525 28.64 13.12 -14.79
C PHE A 525 29.09 12.50 -13.46
N ALA A 526 30.33 12.75 -13.04
CA ALA A 526 30.91 12.11 -11.86
C ALA A 526 30.11 12.40 -10.59
N LYS A 527 29.76 13.67 -10.35
CA LYS A 527 28.99 14.11 -9.19
C LYS A 527 27.60 13.49 -9.14
N SER A 528 26.91 13.40 -10.28
CA SER A 528 25.57 12.78 -10.34
C SER A 528 25.63 11.29 -9.96
N GLN A 529 26.63 10.59 -10.47
CA GLN A 529 26.83 9.16 -10.23
C GLN A 529 27.26 8.86 -8.79
N ILE A 530 28.16 9.67 -8.21
CA ILE A 530 28.53 9.57 -6.78
C ILE A 530 27.29 9.77 -5.91
N GLY A 531 26.49 10.80 -6.19
CA GLY A 531 25.25 11.06 -5.46
C GLY A 531 24.26 9.89 -5.53
N PHE A 532 24.12 9.28 -6.72
CA PHE A 532 23.28 8.11 -6.90
C PHE A 532 23.79 6.90 -6.10
N ILE A 533 25.09 6.64 -6.17
CA ILE A 533 25.74 5.54 -5.43
C ILE A 533 25.55 5.71 -3.91
N ASP A 534 25.83 6.91 -3.38
CA ASP A 534 25.80 7.17 -1.94
C ASP A 534 24.39 7.15 -1.36
N LEU A 535 23.42 7.70 -2.09
CA LEU A 535 22.06 7.87 -1.59
C LEU A 535 21.20 6.61 -1.80
N PHE A 536 21.43 5.84 -2.88
CA PHE A 536 20.55 4.74 -3.26
C PHE A 536 21.24 3.38 -3.25
N ILE A 537 22.44 3.26 -3.84
CA ILE A 537 23.08 1.96 -4.05
C ILE A 537 23.72 1.43 -2.76
N ILE A 538 24.60 2.20 -2.13
CA ILE A 538 25.30 1.77 -0.90
C ILE A 538 24.31 1.35 0.19
N PRO A 539 23.23 2.10 0.49
CA PRO A 539 22.27 1.69 1.51
C PRO A 539 21.60 0.33 1.23
N VAL A 540 21.23 0.04 -0.02
CA VAL A 540 20.63 -1.26 -0.40
C VAL A 540 21.63 -2.38 -0.20
N PHE A 541 22.80 -2.27 -0.84
CA PHE A 541 23.77 -3.35 -0.89
C PHE A 541 24.43 -3.60 0.46
N SER A 542 24.62 -2.57 1.29
CA SER A 542 25.14 -2.74 2.65
C SER A 542 24.20 -3.61 3.50
N ILE A 543 22.89 -3.33 3.47
CA ILE A 543 21.93 -4.15 4.21
C ILE A 543 21.86 -5.58 3.64
N LEU A 544 21.95 -5.72 2.31
CA LEU A 544 21.99 -7.04 1.68
C LEU A 544 23.23 -7.85 2.07
N THR A 545 24.35 -7.22 2.41
CA THR A 545 25.52 -7.94 2.95
C THR A 545 25.26 -8.52 4.34
N GLU A 546 24.38 -7.90 5.15
CA GLU A 546 23.97 -8.44 6.45
C GLU A 546 23.07 -9.67 6.27
N VAL A 547 22.23 -9.68 5.23
CA VAL A 547 21.37 -10.84 4.89
C VAL A 547 22.16 -11.97 4.23
N CYS A 548 23.02 -11.64 3.28
CA CYS A 548 23.85 -12.58 2.57
C CYS A 548 25.26 -11.95 2.34
N PRO A 549 26.29 -12.43 3.05
CA PRO A 549 27.65 -11.89 2.96
C PRO A 549 28.25 -11.88 1.56
N ARG A 550 27.74 -12.71 0.62
CA ARG A 550 28.23 -12.75 -0.76
C ARG A 550 27.92 -11.48 -1.55
N PHE A 551 26.94 -10.68 -1.15
CA PHE A 551 26.70 -9.35 -1.72
C PHE A 551 27.88 -8.38 -1.51
N ASN A 552 28.81 -8.69 -0.60
CA ASN A 552 30.05 -7.92 -0.45
C ASN A 552 30.89 -7.90 -1.75
N LYS A 553 30.76 -8.90 -2.63
CA LYS A 553 31.38 -8.87 -3.97
C LYS A 553 30.87 -7.68 -4.80
N ALA A 554 29.57 -7.43 -4.78
CA ALA A 554 28.94 -6.30 -5.46
C ALA A 554 29.35 -4.97 -4.81
N LEU A 555 29.34 -4.91 -3.48
CA LEU A 555 29.70 -3.69 -2.73
C LEU A 555 31.16 -3.24 -2.97
N LYS A 556 32.09 -4.18 -3.11
CA LYS A 556 33.49 -3.87 -3.49
C LYS A 556 33.60 -3.19 -4.85
N ASN A 557 32.82 -3.65 -5.84
CA ASN A 557 32.79 -3.00 -7.15
C ASN A 557 32.17 -1.60 -7.06
N VAL A 558 31.08 -1.44 -6.29
CA VAL A 558 30.47 -0.12 -6.04
C VAL A 558 31.50 0.86 -5.45
N GLN A 559 32.26 0.44 -4.45
CA GLN A 559 33.33 1.25 -3.84
C GLN A 559 34.42 1.61 -4.87
N ALA A 560 34.91 0.62 -5.62
CA ALA A 560 35.94 0.87 -6.64
C ALA A 560 35.46 1.82 -7.75
N ASN A 561 34.20 1.71 -8.16
CA ASN A 561 33.58 2.61 -9.14
C ASN A 561 33.44 4.02 -8.56
N ARG A 562 32.97 4.15 -7.32
CA ARG A 562 32.88 5.42 -6.61
C ARG A 562 34.24 6.11 -6.49
N ASP A 563 35.29 5.38 -6.16
CA ASP A 563 36.65 5.94 -6.05
C ASP A 563 37.18 6.42 -7.40
N LYS A 564 36.85 5.73 -8.49
CA LYS A 564 37.17 6.20 -9.86
C LYS A 564 36.42 7.49 -10.20
N LEU A 565 35.14 7.60 -9.85
CA LEU A 565 34.37 8.82 -10.06
C LEU A 565 34.91 10.00 -9.24
N ASN A 566 35.33 9.77 -7.99
CA ASN A 566 35.94 10.82 -7.17
C ASN A 566 37.23 11.36 -7.81
N ARG A 567 38.10 10.46 -8.31
CA ARG A 567 39.29 10.87 -9.06
C ARG A 567 38.95 11.69 -10.30
N MET A 568 37.93 11.28 -11.07
CA MET A 568 37.48 12.06 -12.22
C MET A 568 37.02 13.47 -11.82
N LEU A 569 36.34 13.60 -10.67
CA LEU A 569 35.89 14.90 -10.18
C LEU A 569 37.05 15.78 -9.71
N GLU A 570 38.05 15.20 -9.03
CA GLU A 570 39.28 15.87 -8.61
C GLU A 570 40.07 16.37 -9.84
N ASP A 571 40.25 15.53 -10.86
CA ASP A 571 40.93 15.87 -12.10
C ASP A 571 40.23 17.04 -12.83
N GLU A 572 38.89 17.02 -12.93
CA GLU A 572 38.10 18.11 -13.52
C GLU A 572 38.22 19.44 -12.74
N GLU A 573 38.30 19.38 -11.40
CA GLU A 573 38.46 20.57 -10.56
C GLU A 573 39.85 21.19 -10.72
N ASP A 574 40.88 20.36 -10.84
CA ASP A 574 42.26 20.82 -11.00
C ASP A 574 42.51 21.38 -12.40
N GLU A 575 41.91 20.80 -13.46
CA GLU A 575 41.91 21.40 -14.80
C GLU A 575 41.25 22.78 -14.82
N ARG A 576 40.10 22.94 -14.15
CA ARG A 576 39.41 24.25 -14.05
C ARG A 576 40.25 25.29 -13.32
N LYS A 577 40.90 24.93 -12.21
CA LYS A 577 41.82 25.83 -11.49
C LYS A 577 42.99 26.22 -12.39
N CYS A 578 43.60 25.28 -13.09
CA CYS A 578 44.71 25.55 -14.00
C CYS A 578 44.32 26.54 -15.10
N VAL A 579 43.16 26.35 -15.74
CA VAL A 579 42.65 27.29 -16.76
C VAL A 579 42.39 28.68 -16.15
N GLN A 580 41.83 28.74 -14.94
CA GLN A 580 41.56 30.00 -14.26
C GLN A 580 42.86 30.74 -13.90
N ASP A 581 43.88 30.02 -13.43
CA ASP A 581 45.20 30.58 -13.14
C ASP A 581 45.90 31.10 -14.41
N VAL A 582 45.82 30.37 -15.53
CA VAL A 582 46.34 30.84 -16.83
C VAL A 582 45.60 32.10 -17.31
N LEU A 583 44.28 32.15 -17.16
CA LEU A 583 43.49 33.33 -17.53
C LEU A 583 43.82 34.55 -16.67
N ILE A 584 44.08 34.36 -15.37
CA ILE A 584 44.52 35.43 -14.46
C ILE A 584 45.90 35.94 -14.88
N VAL A 585 46.85 35.05 -15.20
CA VAL A 585 48.20 35.42 -15.67
C VAL A 585 48.17 36.12 -17.03
N SER A 586 47.22 35.79 -17.92
CA SER A 586 47.09 36.45 -19.24
C SER A 586 46.43 37.83 -19.23
N LYS A 587 45.80 38.23 -18.11
CA LYS A 587 45.10 39.51 -17.93
C LYS A 587 45.85 40.52 -17.05
N GLY A 588 46.95 40.11 -16.43
CA GLY A 588 47.91 40.98 -15.74
C GLY A 588 49.08 41.30 -16.64
#